data_AF-A0A6V7LBU3-F1
#
_entry.id   AF-A0A6V7LBU3-F1
#
_cell.length_a   1.000
_cell.length_b   1.000
_cell.length_c   1.000
_cell.angle_alpha   90.00
_cell.angle_beta   90.00
_cell.angle_gamma   90.00
#
_symmetry.space_group_name_H-M   'P 1'
#
loop_
_entity.id
_entity.type
_entity.pdbx_description
1 polymer ?
#
loop_
_entity_poly.entity_id
_entity_poly.type
_entity_poly.pdbx_seq_one_letter_code
_entity_poly.pdbx_strand_id
1 'polypeptide(L)' 'EEDLFMVSDLLLGGDLRYHIQKKVNFSETSIVLFIAEIGLALDYLRSKRIVHRDLKPDNILLDEE' A
#
# COMPACT_ATOMS: atom_id res chain seq x y z
N GLU A 1 -26.98 -18.17 7.18
CA GLU A 1 -26.09 -16.99 7.20
C GLU A 1 -25.48 -16.90 5.81
N GLU A 2 -25.47 -15.70 5.22
CA GLU A 2 -24.83 -15.49 3.93
C GLU A 2 -23.41 -14.97 4.18
N ASP A 3 -22.42 -15.73 3.75
CA ASP A 3 -21.01 -15.35 3.86
C ASP A 3 -20.61 -14.46 2.68
N LEU A 4 -19.90 -13.37 2.96
CA LEU A 4 -19.32 -12.48 1.95
C LEU A 4 -17.83 -12.77 1.80
N PHE A 5 -17.42 -13.11 0.57
CA PHE A 5 -16.02 -13.32 0.21
C PHE A 5 -15.56 -12.25 -0.78
N MET A 6 -14.33 -11.76 -0.59
CA MET A 6 -13.65 -10.85 -1.52
C MET A 6 -12.38 -11.53 -2.04
N VAL A 7 -12.25 -11.61 -3.36
CA VAL A 7 -11.05 -12.16 -4.02
C VAL A 7 -10.31 -10.98 -4.64
N SER A 8 -9.02 -10.84 -4.32
CA SER A 8 -8.12 -9.82 -4.84
C SER A 8 -6.78 -10.45 -5.21
N ASP A 9 -5.94 -9.69 -5.91
CA ASP A 9 -4.58 -10.12 -6.20
C ASP A 9 -3.79 -10.40 -4.91
N LEU A 10 -2.93 -11.42 -4.96
CA LEU A 10 -2.07 -11.80 -3.86
C LEU A 10 -0.76 -11.04 -3.95
N LEU A 11 -0.48 -10.19 -2.97
CA LEU A 11 0.78 -9.46 -2.84
C LEU A 11 1.63 -10.10 -1.72
N LEU A 12 2.73 -10.74 -2.10
CA LEU A 12 3.56 -11.55 -1.21
C LEU A 12 4.67 -10.76 -0.50
N GLY A 13 4.93 -9.50 -0.90
CA GLY A 13 5.92 -8.63 -0.27
C GLY A 13 5.54 -8.13 1.12
N GLY A 14 4.31 -8.36 1.57
CA GLY A 14 3.80 -7.93 2.87
C GLY A 14 3.49 -6.43 2.92
N ASP A 15 3.10 -5.94 4.09
CA ASP A 15 2.80 -4.52 4.29
C ASP A 15 4.04 -3.69 4.66
N LEU A 16 4.00 -2.38 4.41
CA LEU A 16 5.10 -1.47 4.73
C LEU A 16 5.39 -1.42 6.25
N ARG A 17 4.38 -1.69 7.09
CA ARG A 17 4.54 -1.75 8.55
C ARG A 17 5.51 -2.85 8.96
N TYR A 18 5.41 -4.03 8.37
CA TYR A 18 6.29 -5.18 8.58
C TYR A 18 7.75 -4.81 8.28
N HIS A 19 8.02 -4.17 7.14
CA HIS A 19 9.37 -3.78 6.76
C HIS A 19 9.97 -2.73 7.70
N ILE A 20 9.17 -1.73 8.12
CA ILE A 20 9.59 -0.74 9.11
C ILE A 20 9.94 -1.42 10.44
N GLN A 21 9.13 -2.37 10.91
CA GLN A 21 9.39 -3.10 12.16
C GLN A 21 10.66 -3.96 12.09
N LYS A 22 10.96 -4.52 10.91
CA LYS A 22 12.20 -5.26 10.64
C LYS A 22 13.43 -4.36 10.48
N LYS A 23 13.25 -3.04 10.56
CA LYS A 23 14.31 -2.04 10.35
C LYS A 23 15.00 -2.20 9.00
N VAL A 24 14.21 -2.51 7.96
CA VAL A 24 14.71 -2.51 6.59
C VAL A 24 15.17 -1.10 6.25
N ASN A 25 16.40 -0.98 5.75
CA ASN A 25 16.94 0.28 5.27
C ASN A 25 16.56 0.43 3.79
N PHE A 26 15.54 1.22 3.53
CA PHE A 26 15.20 1.62 2.17
C PHE A 26 16.19 2.64 1.65
N SER A 27 16.58 2.49 0.38
CA SER A 27 17.34 3.53 -0.31
C SER A 27 16.48 4.78 -0.46
N GLU A 28 17.12 5.95 -0.53
CA GLU A 28 16.41 7.20 -0.81
C GLU A 28 15.59 7.12 -2.10
N THR A 29 16.16 6.50 -3.15
CA THR A 29 15.47 6.24 -4.41
C THR A 29 14.19 5.42 -4.22
N SER A 30 14.23 4.36 -3.42
CA SER A 30 13.05 3.53 -3.11
C SER A 30 11.98 4.34 -2.38
N ILE A 31 12.38 5.18 -1.41
CA ILE A 31 11.45 6.05 -0.67
C ILE A 31 10.77 7.04 -1.62
N VAL A 32 11.52 7.62 -2.55
CA VAL A 32 10.95 8.53 -3.57
C VAL A 32 9.91 7.81 -4.42
N LEU A 33 10.17 6.56 -4.84
CA LEU A 33 9.21 5.75 -5.60
C LEU A 33 7.95 5.47 -4.78
N PHE A 34 8.07 5.03 -3.52
CA PHE A 34 6.92 4.78 -2.66
C PHE A 34 6.04 6.02 -2.51
N ILE A 35 6.64 7.19 -2.28
CA ILE A 35 5.88 8.44 -2.14
C ILE A 35 5.19 8.80 -3.45
N ALA A 36 5.86 8.62 -4.60
CA ALA A 36 5.27 8.89 -5.91
C ALA A 36 4.07 7.98 -6.20
N GLU A 37 4.19 6.68 -5.95
CA GLU A 37 3.14 5.68 -6.17
C GLU A 37 1.95 5.89 -5.24
N ILE A 38 2.19 6.14 -3.95
CA ILE A 38 1.13 6.51 -3.00
C ILE A 38 0.44 7.79 -3.47
N GLY A 39 1.19 8.78 -3.95
CA GLY A 39 0.64 10.01 -4.53
C GLY A 39 -0.27 9.73 -5.73
N LEU A 40 0.15 8.89 -6.67
CA LEU A 40 -0.65 8.48 -7.82
C LEU A 40 -1.92 7.74 -7.41
N ALA A 41 -1.84 6.82 -6.45
CA ALA A 41 -2.99 6.10 -5.93
C ALA A 41 -4.01 7.06 -5.28
N LEU A 42 -3.56 8.03 -4.50
CA LEU A 42 -4.42 9.04 -3.89
C LEU A 42 -5.06 9.97 -4.93
N ASP A 43 -4.33 10.38 -5.97
CA ASP A 43 -4.88 11.18 -7.06
C ASP A 43 -5.93 10.39 -7.85
N TYR A 44 -5.69 9.10 -8.09
CA TYR A 44 -6.70 8.20 -8.67
C TYR A 44 -7.97 8.14 -7.81
N LEU A 45 -7.87 7.89 -6.50
CA LEU A 45 -9.04 7.87 -5.60
C LEU A 45 -9.78 9.20 -5.61
N ARG A 46 -9.05 10.32 -5.55
CA ARG A 46 -9.61 11.67 -5.64
C ARG A 46 -10.40 11.86 -6.92
N SER A 47 -9.89 11.42 -8.07
CA SER A 47 -10.59 11.50 -9.36
C SER A 47 -11.93 10.77 -9.36
N LYS A 48 -12.08 9.74 -8.51
CA LYS A 48 -13.30 8.95 -8.30
C LYS A 48 -14.19 9.48 -7.17
N ARG A 49 -13.84 10.62 -6.56
CA ARG A 49 -14.49 11.17 -5.35
C ARG A 49 -14.48 10.20 -4.17
N ILE A 50 -13.44 9.36 -4.07
CA ILE A 50 -13.22 8.43 -2.95
C ILE A 50 -12.10 9.00 -2.07
N VAL A 51 -12.28 8.91 -0.75
CA VAL A 51 -11.25 9.28 0.23
C VAL A 51 -10.85 8.02 0.98
N HIS A 52 -9.56 7.67 0.99
CA HIS A 52 -9.06 6.47 1.67
C HIS A 52 -9.34 6.49 3.18
N ARG A 53 -9.15 7.64 3.83
CA ARG A 53 -9.37 7.92 5.27
C ARG A 53 -8.50 7.14 6.27
N ASP A 54 -7.84 6.06 5.87
CA ASP A 54 -6.97 5.27 6.75
C ASP A 54 -5.58 5.04 6.12
N LEU A 55 -4.94 6.12 5.64
CA LEU A 55 -3.61 6.01 5.03
C LEU A 55 -2.54 5.81 6.11
N LYS A 56 -1.98 4.61 6.16
CA LYS A 56 -0.95 4.18 7.13
C LYS A 56 -0.13 3.02 6.55
N PRO A 57 1.06 2.71 7.11
CA PRO A 57 1.93 1.66 6.57
C PRO A 57 1.28 0.28 6.47
N ASP A 58 0.33 -0.04 7.36
CA ASP A 58 -0.42 -1.30 7.40
C ASP A 58 -1.30 -1.50 6.15
N ASN A 59 -1.68 -0.41 5.47
CA ASN A 59 -2.55 -0.42 4.29
C ASN A 59 -1.77 -0.18 2.98
N ILE A 60 -0.43 -0.21 3.03
CA ILE A 60 0.42 -0.14 1.85
C ILE A 60 1.07 -1.52 1.69
N LEU A 61 0.62 -2.26 0.68
CA LEU A 61 1.10 -3.60 0.36
C LEU A 61 2.20 -3.51 -0.71
N LEU A 62 3.22 -4.35 -0.55
CA LEU A 62 4.31 -4.52 -1.52
C LEU A 62 4.15 -5.87 -2.23
N ASP A 63 4.50 -5.92 -3.49
CA ASP A 63 4.68 -7.17 -4.25
C ASP A 63 6.08 -7.78 -3.98
N GLU A 64 6.36 -8.90 -4.64
CA GLU A 64 7.65 -9.60 -4.54
C GLU A 64 8.76 -8.98 -5.41
N GLU A 65 8.44 -7.98 -6.25
CA GLU A 65 9.37 -7.37 -7.22
C GLU A 65 10.15 -6.16 -6.67
#